data_AF-A0A2D0HL43-F1
#
_entry.id   AF-A0A2D0HL43-F1
#
_cell.length_a   1.000
_cell.length_b   1.000
_cell.length_c   1.000
_cell.angle_alpha   90.00
_cell.angle_beta   90.00
_cell.angle_gamma   90.00
#
_symmetry.space_group_name_H-M   'P 1'
#
loop_
_entity.id
_entity.type
_entity.pdbx_description
1 polymer ?
#
loop_
_entity_poly.entity_id
_entity_poly.type
_entity_poly.pdbx_seq_one_letter_code
_entity_poly.pdbx_strand_id
1 'polypeptide(L)'
;MSEKGKKETKMYIYVADVVFVAWNNERGQLLKRLRGKKSRQKLADEIAAAGGECSHQNIKKLEYGESESVSIKVLEAICAALDISLSEFLSTLEVTN
;
A
#
# COMPACT_ATOMS: atom_id res chain seq x y z
N MET A 1 -29.02 20.78 -21.82
CA MET A 1 -28.28 21.50 -20.75
C MET A 1 -27.11 20.61 -20.37
N SER A 2 -25.89 20.94 -20.81
CA SER A 2 -24.71 20.12 -20.53
C SER A 2 -24.25 20.32 -19.09
N GLU A 3 -24.13 19.22 -18.35
CA GLU A 3 -23.48 19.21 -17.04
C GLU A 3 -22.04 19.73 -17.21
N LYS A 4 -21.78 20.92 -16.66
CA LYS A 4 -20.42 21.47 -16.55
C LYS A 4 -19.60 20.48 -15.71
N GLY A 5 -18.61 19.86 -16.35
CA GLY A 5 -17.69 18.90 -15.73
C GLY A 5 -17.19 19.40 -14.38
N LYS A 6 -17.44 18.61 -13.33
CA LYS A 6 -16.83 18.78 -12.01
C LYS A 6 -15.32 18.83 -12.22
N LYS A 7 -14.71 20.00 -12.06
CA LYS A 7 -13.25 20.09 -11.90
C LYS A 7 -12.91 19.34 -10.62
N GLU A 8 -12.26 18.19 -10.74
CA GLU A 8 -11.68 17.52 -9.59
C GLU A 8 -10.62 18.42 -8.97
N THR A 9 -10.84 18.82 -7.71
CA THR A 9 -9.85 19.53 -6.93
C THR A 9 -8.73 18.55 -6.59
N LYS A 10 -7.55 18.76 -7.18
CA LYS A 10 -6.35 18.00 -6.81
C LYS A 10 -5.70 18.64 -5.59
N MET A 11 -5.41 17.84 -4.57
CA MET A 11 -4.62 18.23 -3.41
C MET A 11 -3.28 17.51 -3.48
N TYR A 12 -2.18 18.25 -3.34
CA TYR A 12 -0.84 17.71 -3.29
C TYR A 12 -0.33 17.79 -1.85
N ILE A 13 0.30 16.72 -1.39
CA ILE A 13 0.94 16.62 -0.08
C ILE A 13 2.34 16.05 -0.27
N TYR A 14 3.32 16.52 0.49
CA TYR A 14 4.63 15.86 0.52
C TYR A 14 4.46 14.50 1.19
N VAL A 15 5.01 13.44 0.59
CA VAL A 15 4.93 12.09 1.15
C VAL A 15 5.50 12.04 2.57
N ALA A 16 6.52 12.84 2.87
CA ALA A 16 7.10 12.98 4.19
C ALA A 16 6.10 13.47 5.27
N ASP A 17 5.03 14.18 4.87
CA ASP A 17 3.97 14.66 5.76
C ASP A 17 2.86 13.61 5.97
N VAL A 18 2.87 12.51 5.21
CA VAL A 18 1.88 11.44 5.31
C VAL A 18 2.29 10.47 6.40
N VAL A 19 1.57 10.45 7.53
CA VAL A 19 1.88 9.50 8.62
C VAL A 19 1.26 8.13 8.36
N PHE A 20 0.02 8.11 7.88
CA PHE A 20 -0.75 6.91 7.61
C PHE A 20 -1.45 7.00 6.26
N VAL A 21 -1.51 5.87 5.56
CA VAL A 21 -2.28 5.67 4.34
C VAL A 21 -3.53 4.89 4.72
N ALA A 22 -4.70 5.42 4.36
CA ALA A 22 -5.97 4.72 4.54
C ALA A 22 -5.89 3.34 3.85
N TRP A 23 -6.52 2.33 4.43
CA TRP A 23 -6.43 0.97 3.93
C TRP A 23 -7.81 0.39 3.69
N ASN A 24 -7.93 -0.44 2.66
CA ASN A 24 -9.18 -1.07 2.26
C ASN A 24 -8.90 -2.47 1.67
N ASN A 25 -9.97 -3.22 1.42
CA ASN A 25 -9.85 -4.57 0.88
C ASN A 25 -9.18 -4.59 -0.51
N GLU A 26 -9.40 -3.58 -1.35
CA GLU A 26 -8.77 -3.48 -2.68
C GLU A 26 -7.24 -3.36 -2.59
N ARG A 27 -6.72 -2.51 -1.68
CA ARG A 27 -5.29 -2.42 -1.36
C ARG A 27 -4.76 -3.74 -0.79
N GLY A 28 -5.55 -4.42 0.04
CA GLY A 28 -5.21 -5.75 0.56
C GLY A 28 -5.08 -6.81 -0.55
N GLN A 29 -6.02 -6.86 -1.48
CA GLN A 29 -5.94 -7.76 -2.64
C GLN A 29 -4.78 -7.40 -3.57
N LEU A 30 -4.51 -6.11 -3.78
CA LEU A 30 -3.34 -5.65 -4.54
C LEU A 30 -2.05 -6.14 -3.89
N LEU A 31 -1.87 -5.92 -2.59
CA LEU A 31 -0.71 -6.42 -1.85
C LEU A 31 -0.54 -7.94 -2.00
N LYS A 32 -1.64 -8.69 -1.86
CA LYS A 32 -1.63 -10.15 -2.03
C LYS A 32 -1.22 -10.58 -3.44
N ARG A 33 -1.68 -9.87 -4.48
CA ARG A 33 -1.30 -10.11 -5.88
C ARG A 33 0.20 -9.82 -6.10
N LEU A 34 0.68 -8.68 -5.61
CA LEU A 34 2.08 -8.26 -5.76
C LEU A 34 3.04 -9.19 -5.01
N ARG A 35 2.68 -9.65 -3.80
CA ARG A 35 3.46 -10.69 -3.10
C ARG A 35 3.54 -11.98 -3.90
N GLY A 36 2.48 -12.33 -4.62
CA GLY A 36 2.41 -13.53 -5.45
C GLY A 36 2.72 -14.80 -4.67
N LYS A 37 3.76 -15.53 -5.09
CA LYS A 37 4.18 -16.80 -4.46
C LYS A 37 5.11 -16.62 -3.26
N LYS A 38 5.66 -15.43 -3.01
CA LYS A 38 6.51 -15.15 -1.85
C LYS A 38 5.70 -15.40 -0.58
N SER A 39 6.18 -16.18 0.38
CA SER A 39 5.42 -16.41 1.61
C SER A 39 5.36 -15.11 2.44
N ARG A 40 4.33 -14.96 3.28
CA ARG A 40 4.25 -13.80 4.18
C ARG A 40 5.41 -13.73 5.16
N GLN A 41 5.90 -14.89 5.60
CA GLN A 41 7.08 -14.97 6.46
C GLN A 41 8.32 -14.46 5.73
N LYS A 42 8.56 -14.93 4.50
CA LYS A 42 9.70 -14.46 3.71
C LYS A 42 9.65 -12.95 3.46
N LEU A 43 8.46 -12.40 3.19
CA LEU A 43 8.29 -10.95 3.04
C LEU A 43 8.58 -10.20 4.36
N ALA A 44 8.11 -10.72 5.49
CA ALA A 44 8.41 -10.13 6.81
C ALA A 44 9.91 -10.17 7.12
N ASP A 45 10.59 -11.26 6.77
CA ASP A 45 12.04 -11.42 6.98
C ASP A 45 12.84 -10.41 6.11
N GLU A 46 12.43 -10.21 4.85
CA GLU A 46 13.03 -9.21 3.96
C GLU A 46 12.80 -7.77 4.45
N ILE A 47 11.60 -7.47 4.95
CA ILE A 47 11.29 -6.18 5.59
C ILE A 47 12.18 -5.94 6.81
N ALA A 48 12.32 -6.95 7.68
CA ALA A 48 13.15 -6.88 8.87
C ALA A 48 14.64 -6.73 8.54
N ALA A 49 15.13 -7.43 7.51
CA ALA A 49 16.51 -7.30 7.04
C ALA A 49 16.84 -5.89 6.51
N ALA A 50 15.84 -5.16 6.02
CA ALA A 50 15.95 -3.76 5.62
C ALA A 50 15.75 -2.76 6.79
N GLY A 51 15.60 -3.24 8.02
CA GLY A 51 15.35 -2.42 9.22
C GLY A 51 13.90 -1.96 9.38
N GLY A 52 12.96 -2.55 8.64
CA GLY A 52 11.52 -2.28 8.77
C GLY A 52 10.83 -3.16 9.80
N GLU A 53 9.69 -2.70 10.31
CA GLU A 53 8.88 -3.42 11.30
C GLU A 53 7.53 -3.86 10.71
N CYS A 54 7.46 -5.06 10.14
CA CYS A 54 6.19 -5.64 9.68
C CYS A 54 6.20 -7.17 9.84
N SER A 55 5.42 -7.68 10.79
CA SER A 55 5.31 -9.11 11.02
C SER A 55 4.49 -9.81 9.93
N HIS A 56 4.66 -11.14 9.79
CA HIS A 56 3.81 -11.92 8.89
C HIS A 56 2.31 -11.84 9.26
N GLN A 57 1.98 -11.62 10.54
CA GLN A 57 0.61 -11.41 11.01
C GLN A 57 0.06 -10.06 10.56
N ASN A 58 0.88 -9.00 10.59
CA ASN A 58 0.52 -7.69 10.06
C ASN A 58 0.28 -7.78 8.55
N ILE A 59 1.17 -8.44 7.81
CA ILE A 59 0.99 -8.67 6.36
C ILE A 59 -0.31 -9.42 6.09
N LYS A 60 -0.63 -10.44 6.90
CA LYS A 60 -1.90 -11.16 6.80
C LYS A 60 -3.09 -10.20 6.96
N LYS A 61 -3.13 -9.41 8.04
CA LYS A 61 -4.21 -8.43 8.30
C LYS A 61 -4.37 -7.43 7.16
N LEU A 62 -3.25 -6.90 6.65
CA LEU A 62 -3.24 -5.97 5.51
C LEU A 62 -3.83 -6.61 4.25
N GLU A 63 -3.45 -7.85 3.92
CA GLU A 63 -3.97 -8.56 2.74
C GLU A 63 -5.46 -8.90 2.82
N TYR A 64 -6.00 -9.10 4.02
CA TYR A 64 -7.43 -9.34 4.23
C TYR A 64 -8.23 -8.04 4.42
N GLY A 65 -7.57 -6.87 4.38
CA GLY A 65 -8.23 -5.57 4.59
C GLY A 65 -8.74 -5.39 6.03
N GLU A 66 -8.17 -6.10 7.00
CA GLU A 66 -8.56 -6.06 8.42
C GLU A 66 -7.96 -4.86 9.17
N SER A 67 -7.27 -3.96 8.45
CA SER A 67 -6.68 -2.74 8.98
C SER A 67 -7.32 -1.54 8.29
N GLU A 68 -7.63 -0.50 9.07
CA GLU A 68 -8.20 0.76 8.54
C GLU A 68 -7.12 1.66 7.93
N SER A 69 -5.87 1.48 8.32
CA SER A 69 -4.72 2.23 7.82
C SER A 69 -3.41 1.46 7.96
N VAL A 70 -2.39 1.90 7.25
CA VAL A 70 -0.99 1.45 7.39
C VAL A 70 -0.10 2.68 7.52
N SER A 71 0.94 2.64 8.35
CA SER A 71 1.90 3.75 8.41
C SER A 71 2.68 3.84 7.10
N ILE A 72 3.05 5.06 6.69
CA ILE A 72 3.79 5.25 5.42
C ILE A 72 5.10 4.46 5.43
N LYS A 73 5.80 4.43 6.57
CA LYS A 73 7.08 3.72 6.74
C LYS A 73 6.94 2.22 6.55
N VAL A 74 5.87 1.63 7.07
CA VAL A 74 5.59 0.19 6.88
C VAL A 74 5.26 -0.08 5.42
N LEU A 75 4.47 0.79 4.78
CA LEU A 75 4.14 0.63 3.37
C LEU A 75 5.37 0.76 2.47
N GLU A 76 6.25 1.72 2.72
CA GLU A 76 7.54 1.88 2.02
C GLU A 76 8.42 0.64 2.18
N ALA A 77 8.53 0.10 3.40
CA ALA A 77 9.32 -1.11 3.64
C ALA A 77 8.74 -2.34 2.92
N ILE A 78 7.40 -2.47 2.88
CA ILE A 78 6.72 -3.51 2.09
C ILE A 78 7.01 -3.33 0.61
N CYS A 79 6.90 -2.11 0.07
CA CYS A 79 7.14 -1.83 -1.35
C CYS A 79 8.59 -2.16 -1.73
N ALA A 80 9.56 -1.75 -0.92
CA ALA A 80 10.96 -2.07 -1.11
C ALA A 80 11.22 -3.59 -1.11
N ALA A 81 10.64 -4.34 -0.17
CA ALA A 81 10.76 -5.80 -0.13
C ALA A 81 10.01 -6.50 -1.29
N LEU A 82 9.09 -5.82 -1.98
CA LEU A 82 8.42 -6.31 -3.18
C LEU A 82 9.10 -5.84 -4.48
N ASP A 83 10.19 -5.07 -4.38
CA ASP A 83 10.89 -4.47 -5.53
C ASP A 83 9.97 -3.58 -6.39
N ILE A 84 9.13 -2.78 -5.73
CA ILE A 84 8.25 -1.78 -6.36
C ILE A 84 8.38 -0.44 -5.67
N SER A 85 8.07 0.64 -6.37
CA SER A 85 7.96 1.97 -5.78
C SER A 85 6.64 2.17 -5.03
N LEU A 86 6.65 3.04 -4.03
CA LEU A 86 5.43 3.48 -3.34
C LEU A 86 4.43 4.11 -4.33
N SER A 87 4.91 4.89 -5.31
CA SER A 87 4.08 5.51 -6.34
C SER A 87 3.35 4.47 -7.18
N GLU A 88 4.03 3.41 -7.62
CA GLU A 88 3.40 2.32 -8.39
C GLU A 88 2.32 1.63 -7.56
N PHE A 89 2.59 1.34 -6.28
CA PHE A 89 1.58 0.73 -5.41
C PHE A 89 0.32 1.61 -5.28
N LEU A 90 0.50 2.90 -5.07
CA LEU A 90 -0.61 3.84 -4.86
C LEU A 90 -1.40 4.12 -6.15
N SER A 91 -0.74 4.20 -7.30
CA SER A 91 -1.39 4.47 -8.59
C SER A 91 -2.10 3.26 -9.19
N THR A 92 -1.72 2.04 -8.80
CA THR A 92 -2.26 0.81 -9.41
C THR A 92 -3.77 0.66 -9.22
N LEU A 93 -4.37 1.26 -8.18
CA LEU A 93 -5.82 1.20 -7.98
C LEU A 93 -6.61 2.22 -8.78
N GLU A 94 -5.98 3.32 -9.22
CA GLU A 94 -6.65 4.35 -10.03
C GLU A 94 -6.99 3.84 -11.45
N VAL A 95 -6.34 2.77 -11.92
CA VAL A 95 -6.49 2.26 -13.30
C VAL A 95 -7.56 1.16 -13.42
N THR A 96 -8.07 0.62 -12.30
CA THR A 96 -9.04 -0.49 -12.30
C THR A 96 -10.51 -0.08 -12.15
N ASN A 97 -10.81 1.23 -12.12
CA ASN A 97 -12.17 1.77 -12.11
C ASN A 97 -12.58 2.32 -13.48
#